data_AF-B1C782-F1
#
_entry.id   AF-B1C782-F1
#
_cell.length_a   1.000
_cell.length_b   1.000
_cell.length_c   1.000
_cell.angle_alpha   90.00
_cell.angle_beta   90.00
_cell.angle_gamma   90.00
#
_symmetry.space_group_name_H-M   'P 1'
#
loop_
_entity.id
_entity.type
_entity.pdbx_description
1 polymer ?
#
loop_
_entity_poly.entity_id
_entity_poly.type
_entity_poly.pdbx_seq_one_letter_code
_entity_poly.pdbx_strand_id
1 'polypeptide(L)' 'MDSVKSKSGVTELQIGNTLFIIEYETSATAAETAYDKVKRLITSHANDHEKLSEITQLSA' A
#
# COMPACT_ATOMS: atom_id res chain seq x y z
N MET A 1 30.61 8.17 0.36
CA MET A 1 29.20 8.59 0.29
C MET A 1 28.41 7.29 0.23
N ASP A 2 27.98 6.81 1.40
CA ASP A 2 27.40 5.48 1.52
C ASP A 2 26.10 5.41 0.74
N SER A 3 26.07 4.55 -0.27
CA SER A 3 24.89 4.31 -1.08
C SER A 3 23.85 3.66 -0.18
N VAL A 4 22.88 4.44 0.31
CA VAL A 4 21.75 3.95 1.12
C VAL A 4 21.01 2.91 0.29
N LYS A 5 21.21 1.64 0.62
CA LYS A 5 20.65 0.52 -0.14
C LYS A 5 19.16 0.43 0.19
N SER A 6 18.30 0.85 -0.74
CA SER A 6 16.86 0.57 -0.65
C SER A 6 16.65 -0.94 -0.75
N LYS A 7 15.77 -1.48 0.09
CA LYS A 7 15.39 -2.90 0.05
C LYS A 7 14.09 -3.00 -0.75
N SER A 8 14.13 -3.72 -1.87
CA SER A 8 12.93 -4.02 -2.66
C SER A 8 12.42 -5.43 -2.40
N GLY A 9 11.15 -5.67 -2.69
CA GLY A 9 10.53 -6.99 -2.53
C GLY A 9 9.09 -7.05 -3.04
N VAL A 10 8.53 -8.25 -2.97
CA VAL A 10 7.14 -8.56 -3.27
C VAL A 10 6.54 -9.28 -2.07
N THR A 11 5.30 -8.95 -1.70
CA THR A 11 4.56 -9.65 -0.65
C THR A 11 3.08 -9.77 -1.02
N GLU A 12 2.41 -10.76 -0.46
CA GLU A 12 1.00 -11.03 -0.69
C GLU A 12 0.19 -10.63 0.55
N LEU A 13 -0.94 -9.95 0.33
CA LEU A 13 -1.88 -9.55 1.37
C LEU A 13 -3.28 -9.98 0.96
N GLN A 14 -3.89 -10.85 1.76
CA GLN A 14 -5.28 -11.24 1.57
C GLN A 14 -6.19 -10.45 2.51
N ILE A 15 -7.20 -9.78 1.95
CA ILE A 15 -8.26 -9.09 2.71
C ILE A 15 -9.60 -9.61 2.22
N GLY A 16 -10.33 -10.31 3.09
CA GLY A 16 -11.54 -11.02 2.70
C GLY A 16 -11.25 -12.03 1.59
N ASN A 17 -11.99 -11.93 0.50
CA ASN A 17 -11.85 -12.84 -0.65
C ASN A 17 -10.96 -12.26 -1.76
N THR A 18 -10.28 -11.14 -1.49
CA THR A 18 -9.43 -10.45 -2.48
C THR A 18 -7.95 -10.62 -2.09
N LEU A 19 -7.12 -10.99 -3.07
CA LEU A 19 -5.68 -11.07 -2.96
C LEU A 19 -5.01 -9.82 -3.56
N PHE A 20 -4.11 -9.21 -2.81
CA PHE A 20 -3.28 -8.08 -3.23
C PHE A 20 -1.82 -8.54 -3.33
N ILE A 21 -1.18 -8.27 -4.46
CA ILE A 21 0.26 -8.43 -4.64
C ILE A 21 0.89 -7.05 -4.49
N ILE A 22 1.76 -6.90 -3.49
CA ILE A 22 2.40 -5.63 -3.12
C ILE A 22 3.86 -5.70 -3.52
N GLU A 23 4.22 -4.97 -4.56
CA GLU A 23 5.60 -4.67 -4.92
C GLU A 23 6.04 -3.39 -4.20
N TYR A 24 7.23 -3.39 -3.62
CA TYR A 24 7.66 -2.26 -2.79
C TYR A 24 9.16 -2.05 -2.78
N GLU A 25 9.52 -0.82 -2.43
CA GLU A 25 10.86 -0.44 -1.97
C GLU A 25 10.76 0.17 -0.58
N THR A 26 11.74 -0.14 0.27
CA THR A 26 11.81 0.31 1.67
C THR A 26 13.09 1.11 1.85
N SER A 27 12.96 2.29 2.45
CA SER A 27 14.12 3.09 2.87
C SER A 27 14.73 2.52 4.16
N ALA A 28 15.99 2.87 4.44
CA ALA A 28 16.66 2.45 5.67
C ALA A 28 15.99 3.02 6.95
N THR A 29 15.17 4.06 6.82
CA THR A 29 14.47 4.74 7.92
C THR A 29 12.99 4.39 8.01
N ALA A 30 12.50 3.44 7.21
CA ALA A 30 11.10 3.07 7.21
C ALA A 30 10.68 2.52 8.58
N ALA A 31 9.61 3.10 9.15
CA ALA A 31 9.06 2.71 10.45
C ALA A 31 7.91 1.70 10.35
N GLU A 32 7.40 1.44 9.13
CA GLU A 32 6.33 0.48 8.84
C GLU A 32 6.71 -0.37 7.62
N THR A 33 6.18 -1.60 7.54
CA THR A 33 6.36 -2.45 6.37
C THR A 33 5.36 -2.07 5.27
N ALA A 34 5.68 -2.39 4.00
CA ALA A 34 4.74 -2.19 2.90
C ALA A 34 3.43 -2.97 3.10
N TYR A 35 3.51 -4.17 3.66
CA TYR A 35 2.35 -4.99 4.03
C TYR A 35 1.44 -4.25 5.03
N ASP A 36 2.00 -3.77 6.15
CA ASP A 36 1.24 -3.10 7.20
C ASP A 36 0.63 -1.79 6.70
N LYS A 37 1.40 -1.02 5.92
CA LYS A 37 0.95 0.23 5.33
C LYS A 37 -0.27 0.04 4.42
N VAL A 38 -0.20 -0.93 3.50
CA VAL A 38 -1.28 -1.22 2.55
C VAL A 38 -2.51 -1.77 3.28
N LYS A 39 -2.32 -2.71 4.22
CA LYS A 39 -3.41 -3.24 5.04
C LYS A 39 -4.14 -2.12 5.78
N ARG A 40 -3.41 -1.21 6.42
CA ARG A 40 -3.97 -0.05 7.11
C ARG A 40 -4.74 0.84 6.14
N LEU A 41 -4.13 1.23 5.02
CA LEU A 41 -4.79 2.11 4.05
C LEU A 41 -6.11 1.52 3.52
N ILE A 42 -6.13 0.23 3.18
CA ILE A 42 -7.34 -0.44 2.69
C ILE A 42 -8.40 -0.49 3.79
N THR A 43 -8.05 -0.97 4.99
CA THR A 43 -9.01 -1.14 6.09
C THR A 43 -9.51 0.18 6.66
N SER A 44 -8.67 1.22 6.72
CA SER A 44 -9.06 2.55 7.20
C SER A 44 -10.05 3.25 6.27
N HIS A 45 -10.01 2.97 4.97
CA HIS A 45 -10.92 3.57 3.99
C HIS A 45 -12.08 2.64 3.58
N ALA A 46 -12.13 1.41 4.09
CA ALA A 46 -13.16 0.44 3.74
C ALA A 46 -14.59 0.90 4.09
N ASN A 47 -14.73 1.83 5.03
CA ASN A 47 -16.01 2.38 5.47
C ASN A 47 -16.23 3.85 5.06
N ASP A 48 -15.24 4.47 4.40
CA ASP A 48 -15.30 5.87 3.95
C ASP A 48 -16.04 5.96 2.60
N HIS A 49 -17.37 5.88 2.63
CA HIS A 49 -18.22 5.96 1.43
C HIS A 49 -18.04 7.27 0.63
N GLU A 50 -17.59 8.37 1.26
CA GLU A 50 -17.44 9.68 0.62
C GLU A 50 -16.19 9.82 -0.26
N LYS A 51 -15.12 9.06 -0.03
CA LYS A 51 -13.82 9.28 -0.71
C LYS A 51 -13.65 8.54 -2.05
N LEU A 52 -14.58 7.65 -2.40
CA LEU A 52 -14.49 6.88 -3.64
C LEU A 52 -14.90 7.69 -4.88
N SER A 53 -15.63 8.79 -4.71
CA SER A 53 -16.19 9.60 -5.81
C SER A 53 -15.18 10.60 -6.44
N GLU A 54 -14.19 11.08 -5.68
CA GLU A 54 -13.23 12.08 -6.18
C GLU A 54 -11.98 11.47 -6.80
N ILE A 55 -11.54 10.29 -6.34
CA ILE A 55 -10.28 9.66 -6.79
C ILE A 55 -10.50 8.77 -8.03
N THR A 56 -11.75 8.37 -8.31
CA THR A 56 -12.12 7.51 -9.45
C THR A 56 -12.89 8.26 -10.54
N GLN A 57 -12.57 9.54 -10.80
CA GLN A 57 -12.93 10.13 -12.08
C GLN A 57 -11.94 9.64 -13.13
N LEU A 58 -12.21 8.43 -13.65
CA LEU A 58 -11.80 8.10 -15.01
C LEU A 58 -12.46 9.14 -15.91
N SER A 59 -11.69 10.14 -16.33
CA SER A 59 -12.05 10.99 -17.44
C SER A 59 -12.41 10.08 -18.63
N ALA A 60 -13.68 10.14 -19.03
CA ALA A 60 -14.26 9.43 -20.17
C ALA A 60 -13.62 9.85 -21.50
#